data_AF-A0A0M2R547-F1
#
_entry.id   AF-A0A0M2R547-F1
#
_cell.length_a   1.000
_cell.length_b   1.000
_cell.length_c   1.000
_cell.angle_alpha   90.00
_cell.angle_beta   90.00
_cell.angle_gamma   90.00
#
_symmetry.space_group_name_H-M   'P 1'
#
loop_
_entity.id
_entity.type
_entity.pdbx_description
1 polymer ?
#
loop_
_entity_poly.entity_id
_entity_poly.type
_entity_poly.pdbx_seq_one_letter_code
_entity_poly.pdbx_strand_id
1 'polypeptide(L)'
;MAIKNEITILTRAEQANLYSPPIFSIEEQRLYFSLNDAELAVFRSIRLRAHRCYFVAILGYFKSKPVILDIAYSQVSKDLMFISKELLGGKGLRPFTPSQKQKDRLYAKVLDLAGYHKWDESQHFNSLFDHL
;
A
#
# COMPACT_ATOMS: atom_id res chain seq x y z
N MET A 1 -3.80 -2.65 -43.76
CA MET A 1 -4.03 -2.66 -42.29
C MET A 1 -2.71 -2.43 -41.61
N ALA A 2 -2.50 -1.26 -41.00
CA ALA A 2 -1.28 -0.98 -40.25
C ALA A 2 -1.36 -1.70 -38.90
N ILE A 3 -0.49 -2.69 -38.68
CA ILE A 3 -0.29 -3.26 -37.35
C ILE A 3 0.41 -2.18 -36.54
N LYS A 4 -0.39 -1.47 -35.74
CA LYS A 4 0.10 -0.48 -34.78
C LYS A 4 0.85 -1.27 -33.70
N ASN A 5 2.16 -1.38 -33.85
CA ASN A 5 3.04 -1.95 -32.83
C ASN A 5 3.09 -0.98 -31.64
N GLU A 6 2.06 -0.99 -30.80
CA GLU A 6 2.13 -0.36 -29.49
C GLU A 6 3.16 -1.16 -28.69
N ILE A 7 4.34 -0.56 -28.48
CA ILE A 7 5.39 -1.14 -27.64
C ILE A 7 4.83 -1.18 -26.22
N THR A 8 4.25 -2.31 -25.82
CA THR A 8 3.82 -2.56 -24.45
C THR A 8 5.05 -2.93 -23.64
N ILE A 9 5.48 -2.00 -22.76
CA ILE A 9 6.63 -2.19 -21.87
C ILE A 9 6.41 -3.40 -20.94
N LEU A 10 5.17 -3.64 -20.52
CA LEU A 10 4.77 -4.78 -19.70
C LEU A 10 3.65 -5.57 -20.37
N THR A 11 3.81 -6.89 -20.43
CA THR A 11 2.75 -7.83 -20.77
C THR A 11 1.63 -7.78 -19.72
N ARG A 12 0.44 -8.28 -20.06
CA ARG A 12 -0.68 -8.35 -19.11
C ARG A 12 -0.35 -9.16 -17.86
N ALA A 13 0.44 -10.24 -18.01
CA ALA A 13 0.87 -11.06 -16.89
C ALA A 13 1.83 -10.28 -15.97
N GLU A 14 2.75 -9.49 -16.53
CA GLU A 14 3.65 -8.65 -15.75
C GLU A 14 2.92 -7.50 -15.06
N GLN A 15 1.94 -6.87 -15.73
CA GLN A 15 1.09 -5.86 -15.09
C GLN A 15 0.30 -6.45 -13.92
N ALA A 16 -0.31 -7.62 -14.12
CA ALA A 16 -1.03 -8.31 -13.06
C ALA A 16 -0.10 -8.68 -11.91
N ASN A 17 1.10 -9.19 -12.19
CA ASN A 17 2.10 -9.46 -11.17
C ASN A 17 2.52 -8.18 -10.45
N LEU A 18 2.73 -7.07 -11.16
CA LEU A 18 3.18 -5.79 -10.60
C LEU A 18 2.12 -5.12 -9.70
N TYR A 19 0.86 -5.11 -10.11
CA TYR A 19 -0.21 -4.37 -9.45
C TYR A 19 -1.18 -5.23 -8.62
N SER A 20 -0.91 -6.52 -8.46
CA SER A 20 -1.65 -7.36 -7.51
C SER A 20 -1.07 -7.28 -6.10
N PRO A 21 -1.91 -7.45 -5.05
CA PRO A 21 -1.43 -7.65 -3.69
C PRO A 21 -0.43 -8.81 -3.61
N PRO A 22 0.67 -8.68 -2.86
CA PRO A 22 1.54 -9.79 -2.50
C PRO A 22 0.77 -10.91 -1.81
N ILE A 23 1.15 -12.16 -2.06
CA ILE A 23 0.66 -13.32 -1.33
C ILE A 23 1.71 -13.66 -0.28
N PHE A 24 1.45 -13.27 0.98
CA PHE A 24 2.38 -13.51 2.06
C PHE A 24 2.19 -14.88 2.72
N SER A 25 3.31 -15.51 3.06
CA SER A 25 3.39 -16.56 4.08
C SER A 25 3.12 -15.99 5.48
N ILE A 26 2.87 -16.86 6.46
CA ILE A 26 2.62 -16.44 7.85
C ILE A 26 3.81 -15.65 8.42
N GLU A 27 5.05 -16.03 8.09
CA GLU A 27 6.23 -15.32 8.57
C GLU A 27 6.39 -13.96 7.90
N GLU A 28 6.08 -13.84 6.60
CA GLU A 28 6.04 -12.55 5.90
C GLU A 28 4.93 -11.65 6.44
N GLN A 29 3.74 -12.19 6.77
CA GLN A 29 2.68 -11.42 7.42
C GLN A 29 3.15 -10.84 8.76
N ARG A 30 3.82 -11.65 9.60
CA ARG A 30 4.39 -11.18 10.87
C ARG A 30 5.45 -10.11 10.64
N LEU A 31 6.31 -10.28 9.65
CA LEU A 31 7.37 -9.33 9.35
C LEU A 31 6.80 -7.99 8.82
N TYR A 32 6.02 -8.03 7.75
CA TYR A 32 5.59 -6.83 7.03
C TYR A 32 4.44 -6.09 7.70
N PHE A 33 3.59 -6.77 8.49
CA PHE A 33 2.50 -6.12 9.23
C PHE A 33 2.87 -5.70 10.66
N SER A 34 4.10 -5.99 11.11
CA SER A 34 4.62 -5.42 12.34
C SER A 34 4.83 -3.91 12.19
N LEU A 35 4.45 -3.17 13.23
CA LEU A 35 4.53 -1.72 13.27
C LEU A 35 5.64 -1.27 14.22
N ASN A 36 6.50 -0.36 13.75
CA ASN A 36 7.40 0.39 14.63
C ASN A 36 6.66 1.54 15.34
N ASP A 37 7.36 2.29 16.19
CA ASP A 37 6.74 3.35 17.00
C ASP A 37 6.10 4.48 16.17
N ALA A 38 6.75 4.90 15.08
CA ALA A 38 6.22 5.96 14.20
C ALA A 38 4.97 5.47 13.44
N GLU A 39 5.02 4.25 12.91
CA GLU A 39 3.90 3.61 12.23
C GLU A 39 2.72 3.38 13.19
N LEU A 40 3.01 3.01 14.43
CA LEU A 40 2.01 2.80 15.47
C LEU A 40 1.34 4.12 15.88
N ALA A 41 2.07 5.23 15.92
CA ALA A 41 1.50 6.56 16.14
C ALA A 41 0.49 6.94 15.05
N VAL A 42 0.86 6.73 13.78
CA VAL A 42 -0.04 6.95 12.64
C VAL A 42 -1.25 6.02 12.70
N PHE A 43 -1.05 4.73 12.98
CA PHE A 43 -2.12 3.75 13.16
C PHE A 43 -3.13 4.20 14.23
N ARG A 44 -2.66 4.68 15.38
CA ARG A 44 -3.52 5.16 16.48
C ARG A 44 -4.33 6.40 16.08
N SER A 45 -3.77 7.28 15.24
CA SER A 45 -4.46 8.48 14.72
C SER A 45 -5.68 8.17 13.85
N ILE A 46 -5.73 6.98 13.24
CA ILE A 46 -6.84 6.58 12.36
C ILE A 46 -8.03 6.17 13.24
N ARG A 47 -9.16 6.86 13.10
CA ARG A 47 -10.36 6.62 13.93
C ARG A 47 -11.06 5.29 13.63
N LEU A 48 -11.21 4.94 12.35
CA LEU A 48 -11.99 3.76 11.94
C LEU A 48 -11.14 2.49 12.02
N ARG A 49 -11.63 1.49 12.76
CA ARG A 49 -10.96 0.18 12.92
C ARG A 49 -10.69 -0.51 11.58
N ALA A 50 -11.65 -0.48 10.66
CA ALA A 50 -11.47 -1.02 9.32
C ALA A 50 -10.33 -0.33 8.57
N HIS A 51 -10.24 1.00 8.66
CA HIS A 51 -9.17 1.77 8.01
C HIS A 51 -7.82 1.54 8.67
N ARG A 52 -7.76 1.24 9.97
CA ARG A 52 -6.53 0.81 10.65
C ARG A 52 -6.00 -0.48 10.02
N CYS A 53 -6.85 -1.49 9.84
CA CYS A 53 -6.43 -2.74 9.19
C CYS A 53 -6.01 -2.52 7.75
N TYR A 54 -6.79 -1.72 7.02
CA TYR A 54 -6.46 -1.37 5.63
C TYR A 54 -5.10 -0.68 5.54
N PHE A 55 -4.85 0.30 6.41
CA PHE A 55 -3.58 1.03 6.50
C PHE A 55 -2.40 0.09 6.73
N VAL A 56 -2.50 -0.83 7.70
CA VAL A 56 -1.43 -1.80 7.98
C VAL A 56 -1.20 -2.72 6.78
N ALA A 57 -2.27 -3.17 6.10
CA ALA A 57 -2.14 -4.01 4.91
C ALA A 57 -1.38 -3.28 3.79
N ILE A 58 -1.81 -2.06 3.43
CA ILE A 58 -1.14 -1.30 2.35
C ILE A 58 0.29 -0.89 2.74
N LEU A 59 0.56 -0.61 4.01
CA LEU A 59 1.91 -0.32 4.50
C LEU A 59 2.82 -1.55 4.38
N GLY A 60 2.34 -2.72 4.81
CA GLY A 60 3.09 -3.97 4.69
C GLY A 60 3.35 -4.37 3.24
N TYR A 61 2.35 -4.23 2.37
CA TYR A 61 2.55 -4.45 0.93
C TYR A 61 3.58 -3.48 0.36
N PHE A 62 3.51 -2.20 0.72
CA PHE A 62 4.46 -1.19 0.26
C PHE A 62 5.89 -1.48 0.74
N LYS A 63 6.07 -1.97 1.97
CA LYS A 63 7.38 -2.43 2.49
C LYS A 63 7.97 -3.57 1.66
N SER A 64 7.15 -4.54 1.25
CA SER A 64 7.62 -5.66 0.42
C SER A 64 7.84 -5.26 -1.04
N LYS A 65 7.02 -4.33 -1.54
CA LYS A 65 6.95 -3.92 -2.94
C LYS A 65 6.43 -2.49 -3.00
N PRO A 66 7.28 -1.49 -3.26
CA PRO A 66 6.94 -0.07 -3.15
C PRO A 66 6.12 0.42 -4.35
N VAL A 67 4.89 -0.09 -4.47
CA VAL A 67 3.92 0.25 -5.51
C VAL A 67 2.59 0.61 -4.83
N ILE A 68 1.91 1.63 -5.34
CA ILE A 68 0.55 1.97 -4.90
C ILE A 68 -0.42 0.97 -5.53
N LEU A 69 -1.08 0.18 -4.68
CA LEU A 69 -2.01 -0.87 -5.08
C LEU A 69 -3.46 -0.43 -4.86
N ASP A 70 -4.31 -0.64 -5.87
CA ASP A 70 -5.75 -0.51 -5.73
C ASP A 70 -6.37 -1.83 -5.25
N ILE A 71 -6.39 -2.01 -3.92
CA ILE A 71 -6.85 -3.26 -3.31
C ILE A 71 -8.32 -3.18 -2.89
N ALA A 72 -9.07 -4.26 -3.15
CA ALA A 72 -10.42 -4.49 -2.66
C ALA A 72 -10.44 -5.52 -1.52
N TYR A 73 -11.44 -5.46 -0.64
CA TYR A 73 -11.57 -6.38 0.51
C TYR A 73 -11.46 -7.86 0.13
N SER A 74 -12.11 -8.25 -0.97
CA SER A 74 -12.16 -9.64 -1.42
C SER A 74 -10.79 -10.22 -1.73
N GLN A 75 -9.86 -9.39 -2.21
CA GLN A 75 -8.51 -9.82 -2.59
C GLN A 75 -7.61 -10.05 -1.38
N VAL A 76 -7.81 -9.32 -0.28
CA VAL A 76 -6.90 -9.28 0.88
C VAL A 76 -7.57 -9.64 2.20
N SER A 77 -8.73 -10.30 2.13
CA SER A 77 -9.53 -10.62 3.32
C SER A 77 -8.77 -11.44 4.36
N LYS A 78 -7.91 -12.37 3.93
CA LYS A 78 -7.07 -13.19 4.81
C LYS A 78 -6.07 -12.34 5.61
N ASP A 79 -5.35 -11.44 4.94
CA ASP A 79 -4.41 -10.51 5.58
C ASP A 79 -5.12 -9.55 6.53
N LEU A 80 -6.29 -9.02 6.13
CA LEU A 80 -7.09 -8.15 7.00
C LEU A 80 -7.57 -8.88 8.26
N MET A 81 -7.93 -10.16 8.16
CA MET A 81 -8.28 -10.99 9.32
C MET A 81 -7.07 -11.23 10.23
N PHE A 82 -5.91 -11.55 9.65
CA PHE A 82 -4.66 -11.71 10.39
C PHE A 82 -4.33 -10.43 11.17
N ILE A 83 -4.33 -9.28 10.49
CA ILE A 83 -4.07 -7.96 11.10
C ILE A 83 -5.07 -7.64 12.22
N SER A 84 -6.37 -7.90 12.01
CA SER A 84 -7.38 -7.65 13.05
C SER A 84 -7.17 -8.51 14.28
N LYS A 85 -6.70 -9.75 14.09
CA LYS A 85 -6.37 -10.67 15.18
C LYS A 85 -5.19 -10.15 15.99
N GLU A 86 -4.07 -9.87 15.32
CA GLU A 86 -2.81 -9.49 15.97
C GLU A 86 -2.87 -8.09 16.61
N LEU A 87 -3.40 -7.09 15.90
CA LEU A 87 -3.29 -5.69 16.32
C LEU A 87 -4.53 -5.11 17.00
N LEU A 88 -5.67 -5.81 16.92
CA LEU A 88 -6.95 -5.27 17.39
C LEU A 88 -7.75 -6.25 18.26
N GLY A 89 -7.13 -7.33 18.71
CA GLY A 89 -7.72 -8.29 19.65
C GLY A 89 -8.86 -9.12 19.06
N GLY A 90 -8.78 -9.48 17.77
CA GLY A 90 -9.59 -10.57 17.20
C GLY A 90 -11.08 -10.29 16.95
N LYS A 91 -11.60 -9.09 17.23
CA LYS A 91 -12.97 -8.76 16.79
C LYS A 91 -12.99 -8.74 15.25
N GLY A 92 -13.85 -9.57 14.66
CA GLY A 92 -13.96 -9.72 13.21
C GLY A 92 -14.19 -8.39 12.50
N LEU A 93 -13.68 -8.28 11.26
CA LEU A 93 -13.95 -7.15 10.37
C LEU A 93 -15.12 -7.51 9.45
N ARG A 94 -16.09 -6.61 9.34
CA ARG A 94 -17.07 -6.70 8.25
C ARG A 94 -16.39 -6.32 6.93
N PRO A 95 -16.80 -6.93 5.80
CA PRO A 95 -16.33 -6.52 4.48
C PRO A 95 -16.48 -5.01 4.27
N PHE A 96 -15.43 -4.37 3.76
CA PHE A 96 -15.41 -2.94 3.47
C PHE A 96 -14.40 -2.63 2.37
N THR A 97 -14.73 -1.73 1.46
CA THR A 97 -13.76 -1.18 0.50
C THR A 97 -13.76 0.33 0.69
N PRO A 98 -12.63 0.96 1.10
CA PRO A 98 -12.56 2.41 1.19
C PRO A 98 -12.83 3.05 -0.18
N SER A 99 -13.43 4.24 -0.20
CA SER A 99 -13.55 5.03 -1.43
C SER A 99 -12.18 5.51 -1.90
N GLN A 100 -12.04 5.88 -3.19
CA GLN A 100 -10.75 6.33 -3.74
C GLN A 100 -10.11 7.43 -2.89
N LYS A 101 -10.89 8.47 -2.53
CA LYS A 101 -10.43 9.57 -1.66
C LYS A 101 -9.95 9.09 -0.28
N GLN A 102 -10.52 8.01 0.25
CA GLN A 102 -10.06 7.42 1.51
C GLN A 102 -8.77 6.62 1.30
N LYS A 103 -8.66 5.86 0.20
CA LYS A 103 -7.42 5.16 -0.18
C LYS A 103 -6.26 6.15 -0.34
N ASP A 104 -6.48 7.24 -1.08
CA ASP A 104 -5.48 8.29 -1.31
C ASP A 104 -4.96 8.88 0.01
N ARG A 105 -5.86 9.17 0.96
CA ARG A 105 -5.50 9.68 2.29
C ARG A 105 -4.71 8.69 3.14
N LEU A 106 -4.98 7.39 2.99
CA LEU A 106 -4.25 6.34 3.70
C LEU A 106 -2.87 6.12 3.05
N TYR A 107 -2.78 6.13 1.72
CA TYR A 107 -1.50 6.06 1.01
C TYR A 107 -0.62 7.28 1.27
N ALA A 108 -1.17 8.48 1.36
CA ALA A 108 -0.40 9.67 1.74
C ALA A 108 0.35 9.47 3.07
N LYS A 109 -0.27 8.78 4.04
CA LYS A 109 0.37 8.43 5.32
C LYS A 109 1.48 7.39 5.15
N VAL A 110 1.29 6.41 4.26
CA VAL A 110 2.31 5.38 3.94
C VAL A 110 3.53 6.02 3.28
N LEU A 111 3.31 6.88 2.30
CA LEU A 111 4.37 7.58 1.58
C LEU A 111 5.17 8.48 2.51
N ASP A 112 4.49 9.24 3.38
CA ASP A 112 5.14 10.08 4.40
C ASP A 112 6.01 9.25 5.36
N LEU A 113 5.50 8.11 5.86
CA LEU A 113 6.27 7.19 6.69
C LEU A 113 7.48 6.57 5.98
N ALA A 114 7.39 6.38 4.67
CA ALA A 114 8.46 5.82 3.85
C ALA A 114 9.42 6.89 3.29
N GLY A 115 9.22 8.17 3.61
CA GLY A 115 10.05 9.27 3.12
C GLY A 115 9.82 9.62 1.64
N TYR A 116 8.69 9.21 1.06
CA TYR A 116 8.32 9.57 -0.30
C TYR A 116 7.54 10.87 -0.30
N HIS A 117 7.98 11.79 -1.17
CA HIS A 117 7.33 13.08 -1.37
C HIS A 117 6.87 13.24 -2.81
N LYS A 118 5.82 14.04 -3.02
CA LYS A 118 5.39 14.39 -4.37
C LYS A 118 6.48 15.25 -5.01
N TRP A 119 6.74 15.02 -6.29
CA TRP A 119 7.64 15.87 -7.06
C TRP A 119 7.15 17.33 -7.05
N ASP A 120 8.04 18.24 -6.66
CA ASP A 120 7.91 19.68 -6.79
C ASP A 120 9.11 20.18 -7.60
N GLU A 121 8.85 20.66 -8.80
CA GLU A 121 9.88 21.14 -9.73
C GLU A 121 10.68 22.30 -9.12
N SER A 122 10.02 23.19 -8.38
CA SER A 122 10.70 24.35 -7.79
C SER A 122 11.71 23.97 -6.70
N GLN A 123 11.46 22.85 -6.01
CA GLN A 123 12.29 22.38 -4.89
C GLN A 123 13.32 21.34 -5.33
N HIS A 124 12.95 20.46 -6.26
CA HIS A 124 13.73 19.26 -6.58
C HIS A 124 14.53 19.38 -7.88
N PHE A 125 14.18 20.32 -8.78
CA PHE A 125 14.84 20.41 -10.09
C PHE A 125 16.33 20.73 -9.98
N ASN A 126 16.71 21.67 -9.11
CA ASN A 126 18.13 22.06 -8.97
C ASN A 126 19.01 20.88 -8.53
N SER A 127 18.53 20.07 -7.59
CA SER A 127 19.26 18.89 -7.12
C SER A 127 19.39 17.80 -8.19
N LEU A 128 18.42 17.69 -9.10
CA LEU A 128 18.52 16.79 -10.25
C LEU A 128 19.47 17.33 -11.32
N PHE A 129 19.40 18.63 -11.61
CA PHE A 129 20.22 19.29 -12.62
C PHE A 129 21.72 19.16 -12.32
N ASP A 130 22.12 19.24 -11.05
CA ASP A 130 23.53 19.04 -10.65
C ASP A 130 24.08 17.62 -10.95
N HIS A 131 23.22 16.67 -11.31
CA HIS A 131 23.56 15.28 -11.62
C HIS A 131 23.24 14.84 -13.07
N LEU A 132 22.77 15.76 -13.92
CA LEU A 132 22.51 15.55 -15.35
C LEU A 132 23.62 16.15 -16.21
#